data_AF-A0A6G0VYP7-F1
#
_entry.id   AF-A0A6G0VYP7-F1
#
_cell.length_a   1.000
_cell.length_b   1.000
_cell.length_c   1.000
_cell.angle_alpha   90.00
_cell.angle_beta   90.00
_cell.angle_gamma   90.00
#
_symmetry.space_group_name_H-M   'P 1'
#
loop_
_entity.id
_entity.type
_entity.pdbx_description
1 polymer ?
#
loop_
_entity_poly.entity_id
_entity_poly.type
_entity_poly.pdbx_seq_one_letter_code
_entity_poly.pdbx_strand_id
1 'polypeptide(L)' 'MVNENNIVETIKKGKLRWVRHAMKSQNSLLRTMLEQSAIGKRPLGRPKLRWKHIVKRDVRELKGGVNWKDLKINRDDWSR' A
#
# COMPACT_ATOMS: atom_id res chain seq x y z
N MET A 1 -25.86 8.12 6.34
CA MET A 1 -24.96 9.28 6.40
C MET A 1 -23.54 8.76 6.35
N VAL A 2 -22.80 9.05 5.28
CA VAL A 2 -21.41 8.59 5.13
C VAL A 2 -20.54 9.50 5.98
N ASN A 3 -20.04 8.98 7.09
CA ASN A 3 -19.18 9.71 8.02
C ASN A 3 -17.87 10.05 7.29
N GLU A 4 -17.46 11.31 7.18
CA GLU A 4 -16.33 11.70 6.30
C GLU A 4 -14.98 11.11 6.73
N ASN A 5 -14.80 10.84 8.03
CA ASN A 5 -13.68 10.05 8.58
C ASN A 5 -13.62 8.61 8.01
N ASN A 6 -14.75 8.09 7.53
CA ASN A 6 -14.89 6.75 6.99
C ASN A 6 -14.35 6.64 5.55
N ILE A 7 -14.47 7.68 4.71
CA ILE A 7 -14.12 7.58 3.28
C ILE A 7 -12.61 7.46 3.10
N VAL A 8 -11.84 8.35 3.73
CA VAL A 8 -10.37 8.35 3.64
C VAL A 8 -9.81 7.04 4.20
N GLU A 9 -10.30 6.59 5.34
CA GLU A 9 -9.91 5.31 5.95
C GLU A 9 -10.30 4.12 5.06
N THR A 10 -11.50 4.13 4.48
CA THR A 10 -11.98 3.10 3.54
C THR A 10 -11.11 3.01 2.29
N ILE A 11 -10.69 4.16 1.75
CA ILE A 11 -9.74 4.21 0.62
C ILE A 11 -8.40 3.60 1.02
N LYS A 12 -7.86 3.96 2.19
CA LYS A 12 -6.60 3.38 2.71
C LYS A 12 -6.71 1.87 2.88
N LYS A 13 -7.78 1.38 3.54
CA LYS A 13 -8.10 -0.05 3.69
C LYS A 13 -8.25 -0.75 2.33
N GLY A 14 -8.85 -0.10 1.34
CA GLY A 14 -8.96 -0.61 -0.03
C GLY A 14 -7.60 -0.82 -0.71
N LYS A 15 -6.68 0.15 -0.61
CA LYS A 15 -5.32 0.01 -1.13
C LYS A 15 -4.56 -1.13 -0.45
N LEU A 16 -4.71 -1.26 0.86
CA LEU A 16 -4.11 -2.34 1.65
C LEU A 16 -4.62 -3.72 1.19
N ARG A 17 -5.93 -3.87 0.97
CA ARG A 17 -6.52 -5.10 0.39
C ARG A 17 -5.95 -5.41 -1.01
N TRP A 18 -5.79 -4.40 -1.85
CA TRP A 18 -5.20 -4.58 -3.19
C TRP A 18 -3.75 -5.04 -3.12
N VAL A 19 -2.92 -4.44 -2.24
CA VAL A 19 -1.53 -4.87 -2.04
C VAL A 19 -1.45 -6.33 -1.60
N ARG A 20 -2.32 -6.74 -0.66
CA ARG A 20 -2.42 -8.14 -0.25
C ARG A 20 -2.81 -9.06 -1.42
N HIS A 21 -3.77 -8.66 -2.26
CA HIS A 21 -4.15 -9.42 -3.44
C HIS A 21 -2.98 -9.54 -4.44
N ALA A 22 -2.32 -8.44 -4.77
CA ALA A 22 -1.18 -8.41 -5.68
C ALA A 22 0.01 -9.23 -5.17
N MET A 23 0.22 -9.31 -3.84
CA MET A 23 1.25 -10.17 -3.24
C MET A 23 0.88 -11.66 -3.25
N LYS A 24 -0.40 -12.01 -3.14
CA LYS A 24 -0.89 -13.40 -3.19
C LYS A 24 -1.13 -13.91 -4.60
N SER A 25 -1.22 -13.00 -5.57
CA SER A 25 -1.46 -13.36 -6.95
C SER A 25 -0.31 -14.21 -7.50
N GLN A 26 -0.65 -15.27 -8.23
CA GLN A 26 0.30 -16.04 -9.03
C GLN A 26 0.82 -15.24 -10.23
N ASN A 27 0.24 -14.06 -10.50
CA ASN A 27 0.69 -13.15 -11.54
C ASN A 27 2.00 -12.45 -11.12
N SER A 28 3.10 -12.88 -11.73
CA SER A 28 4.44 -12.35 -11.49
C SER A 28 4.55 -10.84 -11.79
N LEU A 29 3.73 -10.30 -12.70
CA LEU A 29 3.75 -8.86 -13.05
C LEU A 29 3.23 -7.98 -11.92
N LEU A 30 2.18 -8.40 -11.20
CA LEU A 30 1.63 -7.62 -10.09
C LEU A 30 2.62 -7.51 -8.93
N ARG A 31 3.29 -8.63 -8.61
CA ARG A 31 4.36 -8.66 -7.62
C ARG A 31 5.58 -7.87 -8.08
N THR A 32 5.96 -7.99 -9.35
CA THR A 32 7.04 -7.22 -9.96
C THR A 32 6.74 -5.72 -9.90
N MET A 33 5.54 -5.26 -10.23
CA MET A 33 5.16 -3.85 -10.18
C MET A 33 5.18 -3.28 -8.74
N LEU A 34 4.82 -4.09 -7.73
CA LEU A 34 4.92 -3.70 -6.32
C LEU A 34 6.36 -3.55 -5.83
N GLU A 35 7.24 -4.44 -6.27
CA GLU A 35 8.63 -4.52 -5.80
C GLU A 35 9.56 -3.60 -6.60
N GLN A 36 9.32 -3.50 -7.91
CA GLN A 36 10.08 -2.70 -8.88
C GLN A 36 10.15 -1.26 -8.43
N SER A 37 11.37 -0.75 -8.46
CA SER A 37 11.66 0.64 -8.23
C SER A 37 12.22 1.18 -9.53
N ALA A 38 11.43 1.95 -10.29
CA ALA A 38 11.88 2.51 -11.57
C ALA A 38 13.27 3.16 -11.39
N ILE A 39 14.25 2.62 -12.12
CA ILE A 39 15.68 2.93 -12.08
C ILE A 39 15.90 4.06 -13.09
N GLY A 40 16.44 5.19 -12.65
CA GLY A 40 16.68 6.36 -13.50
C GLY A 40 16.61 7.70 -12.77
N LYS A 41 17.20 8.74 -13.38
CA LYS A 41 17.16 10.12 -12.88
C LYS A 41 15.75 10.66 -13.10
N ARG A 42 15.11 11.12 -12.03
CA ARG A 42 13.69 11.50 -12.09
C ARG A 42 13.56 13.00 -12.40
N PRO A 43 12.65 13.44 -13.30
CA PRO A 43 12.53 14.84 -13.73
C PRO A 43 12.22 15.79 -12.56
N LEU A 44 12.78 17.00 -12.55
CA LEU A 44 12.51 18.02 -11.53
C LEU A 44 11.06 18.52 -11.63
N GLY A 45 10.37 18.71 -10.50
CA GLY A 45 8.96 19.12 -10.46
C GLY A 45 8.13 18.38 -9.41
N ARG A 46 6.88 18.02 -9.76
CA ARG A 46 5.86 17.43 -8.88
C ARG A 46 6.42 16.43 -7.85
N PRO A 47 5.99 16.49 -6.57
CA PRO A 47 6.35 15.52 -5.56
C PRO A 47 6.09 14.08 -6.04
N LYS A 48 7.14 13.26 -6.01
CA LYS A 48 7.12 11.90 -6.58
C LYS A 48 6.54 10.89 -5.59
N LEU A 49 5.25 10.99 -5.33
CA LEU A 49 4.51 10.00 -4.58
C LEU A 49 4.38 8.72 -5.41
N ARG A 50 5.19 7.71 -5.08
CA ARG A 50 5.03 6.35 -5.63
C ARG A 50 3.89 5.68 -4.89
N TRP A 51 3.21 4.76 -5.57
CA TRP A 51 2.25 3.86 -4.94
C TRP A 51 2.83 3.20 -3.68
N LYS A 52 4.06 2.68 -3.78
CA LYS A 52 4.82 2.12 -2.64
C LYS A 52 5.01 3.10 -1.48
N HIS A 53 5.23 4.38 -1.74
CA HIS A 53 5.38 5.39 -0.69
C HIS A 53 4.03 5.69 -0.01
N ILE A 54 2.95 5.75 -0.80
CA ILE A 54 1.59 5.92 -0.29
C ILE A 54 1.20 4.73 0.58
N VAL A 55 1.42 3.49 0.11
CA VAL A 55 1.13 2.27 0.86
C VAL A 55 1.94 2.23 2.17
N LYS A 56 3.23 2.56 2.14
CA LYS A 56 4.05 2.64 3.36
C LYS A 56 3.51 3.66 4.37
N ARG A 57 3.03 4.81 3.89
CA ARG A 57 2.41 5.83 4.75
C ARG A 57 1.09 5.34 5.32
N ASP A 58 0.22 4.80 4.48
CA ASP A 58 -1.09 4.27 4.90
C ASP A 58 -0.91 3.11 5.90
N VAL A 59 0.09 2.25 5.69
CA VAL A 59 0.52 1.24 6.68
C VAL A 59 1.04 1.91 7.93
N ARG A 60 1.86 2.95 7.88
CA ARG A 60 2.33 3.61 9.11
C ARG A 60 1.18 4.19 9.93
N GLU A 61 0.21 4.81 9.26
CA GLU A 61 -0.94 5.48 9.87
C GLU A 61 -1.96 4.50 10.47
N LEU A 62 -2.28 3.40 9.78
CA LEU A 62 -3.23 2.37 10.25
C LEU A 62 -2.57 1.28 11.10
N LYS A 63 -1.27 1.08 10.86
CA LYS A 63 -0.32 0.07 11.35
C LYS A 63 0.27 0.18 12.74
N GLY A 64 0.54 1.42 13.13
CA GLY A 64 1.61 1.76 14.05
C GLY A 64 3.04 1.61 13.48
N GLY A 65 3.24 1.67 12.15
CA GLY A 65 4.59 1.64 11.56
C GLY A 65 5.21 0.25 11.33
N VAL A 66 4.42 -0.82 11.42
CA VAL A 66 4.83 -2.18 11.03
C VAL A 66 5.39 -2.16 9.61
N ASN A 67 6.48 -2.90 9.38
CA ASN A 67 7.04 -3.05 8.05
C ASN A 67 5.98 -3.69 7.14
N TRP A 68 5.58 -2.97 6.10
CA TRP A 68 4.52 -3.38 5.18
C TRP A 68 4.74 -4.74 4.51
N LYS A 69 6.00 -5.24 4.46
CA LYS A 69 6.33 -6.58 4.00
C LYS A 69 6.02 -7.67 5.04
N ASP A 70 6.08 -7.35 6.32
CA ASP A 70 5.88 -8.28 7.45
C ASP A 70 4.39 -8.49 7.75
N LEU A 71 3.55 -7.56 7.29
CA LEU A 71 2.10 -7.77 7.22
C LEU A 71 1.70 -9.01 6.38
N LYS A 72 2.62 -9.59 5.61
CA LYS A 72 2.45 -10.89 4.94
C LYS A 72 2.02 -12.02 5.89
N ILE A 73 2.37 -11.93 7.18
CA ILE A 73 2.33 -13.07 8.10
C ILE A 73 1.02 -13.16 8.89
N ASN A 74 0.36 -12.06 9.22
CA ASN A 74 -0.80 -12.10 10.13
C ASN A 74 -2.12 -11.69 9.46
N ARG A 75 -3.09 -12.63 9.40
CA ARG A 75 -4.40 -12.48 8.73
C ARG A 75 -5.26 -11.39 9.37
N ASP A 76 -5.21 -11.28 10.70
CA ASP A 76 -6.04 -10.37 11.50
C ASP A 76 -5.59 -8.92 11.44
N ASP A 77 -4.36 -8.66 11.00
CA ASP A 77 -3.89 -7.29 10.87
C ASP A 77 -4.57 -6.56 9.70
N TRP A 78 -5.10 -7.23 8.68
CA TRP A 78 -5.65 -6.49 7.54
C TRP A 78 -7.13 -6.12 7.66
N SER A 79 -7.82 -6.64 8.68
CA SER A 79 -9.30 -6.58 8.78
C SER A 79 -9.83 -5.64 9.87
N ARG A 80 -8.98 -5.12 10.77
CA ARG A 80 -9.36 -4.10 11.77
C ARG A 80 -9.15 -2.70 11.22
#